data_AF-A0A377E4Y9-F1
#
_entry.id   AF-A0A377E4Y9-F1
#
_cell.length_a   1.000
_cell.length_b   1.000
_cell.length_c   1.000
_cell.angle_alpha   90.00
_cell.angle_beta   90.00
_cell.angle_gamma   90.00
#
_symmetry.space_group_name_H-M   'P 1'
#
loop_
_entity.id
_entity.type
_entity.pdbx_description
1 polymer ?
#
loop_
_entity_poly.entity_id
_entity_poly.type
_entity_poly.pdbx_seq_one_letter_code
_entity_poly.pdbx_strand_id
1 'polypeptide(L)'
;MGLARFGRLIEYIPVSVTLGFTSGIGITIGTMQIKDFLGLQMAHVPEHYLQKVGALFMALPTINVGDAAIGIVTLGILVFWPRLGIRLPGHLPALLAGCAVMGIVNLLGGHVATIGSQFHYVLADGSQGNGIPQLLPQLVLPWDLPNSEFTLTWDSIRTLLPAAFSMAMLGAIESLLCAVVLDGMTGTKHKANSELVGQGLGNIIAPFFGGITATAAIARSAANVRAGATSLSRR
;
A
#
# COMPACT_ATOMS: atom_id res chain seq x y z
N MET A 1 -12.21 16.35 11.69
CA MET A 1 -11.78 15.68 12.95
C MET A 1 -10.72 16.47 13.71
N GLY A 2 -9.58 16.82 13.10
CA GLY A 2 -8.52 17.60 13.79
C GLY A 2 -8.98 18.96 14.34
N LEU A 3 -9.77 19.72 13.57
CA LEU A 3 -10.36 21.00 14.03
C LEU A 3 -11.32 20.84 15.22
N ALA A 4 -12.07 19.73 15.25
CA ALA A 4 -12.99 19.39 16.34
C ALA A 4 -12.28 18.78 17.57
N ARG A 5 -10.94 18.72 17.56
CA ARG A 5 -10.09 18.16 18.64
C ARG A 5 -10.35 16.69 18.97
N PHE A 6 -10.83 15.91 18.01
CA PHE A 6 -11.10 14.49 18.19
C PHE A 6 -9.85 13.60 18.30
N GLY A 7 -8.64 14.14 18.16
CA GLY A 7 -7.40 13.37 18.34
C GLY A 7 -7.29 12.71 19.73
N ARG A 8 -7.87 13.32 20.77
CA ARG A 8 -7.88 12.76 22.14
C ARG A 8 -8.83 11.58 22.33
N LEU A 9 -9.88 11.45 21.51
CA LEU A 9 -10.83 10.34 21.64
C LEU A 9 -10.21 9.00 21.19
N ILE A 10 -9.19 9.07 20.33
CA ILE A 10 -8.51 7.90 19.79
C ILE A 10 -7.51 7.30 20.81
N GLU A 11 -7.07 8.07 21.82
CA GLU A 11 -6.28 7.56 22.96
C GLU A 11 -7.02 6.48 23.78
N TYR A 12 -8.36 6.37 23.62
CA TYR A 12 -9.19 5.39 24.31
C TYR A 12 -9.41 4.09 23.52
N ILE A 13 -8.75 3.91 22.37
CA ILE A 13 -8.87 2.66 21.60
C ILE A 13 -8.07 1.55 22.28
N PRO A 14 -8.72 0.43 22.65
CA PRO A 14 -8.02 -0.69 23.27
C PRO A 14 -6.94 -1.27 22.33
N VAL A 15 -5.79 -1.64 22.90
CA VAL A 15 -4.69 -2.29 22.16
C VAL A 15 -5.15 -3.57 21.45
N SER A 16 -6.14 -4.29 22.01
CA SER A 16 -6.74 -5.47 21.38
C SER A 16 -7.40 -5.15 20.03
N VAL A 17 -8.03 -3.99 19.89
CA VAL A 17 -8.65 -3.55 18.63
C VAL A 17 -7.59 -3.26 17.59
N THR A 18 -6.54 -2.53 17.96
CA THR A 18 -5.39 -2.27 17.08
C THR A 18 -4.72 -3.55 16.61
N LEU A 19 -4.40 -4.47 17.52
CA LEU A 19 -3.77 -5.75 17.18
C LEU A 19 -4.64 -6.58 16.24
N GLY A 20 -5.94 -6.68 16.51
CA GLY A 20 -6.89 -7.38 15.64
C GLY A 20 -6.97 -6.75 14.25
N PHE A 21 -7.04 -5.41 14.19
CA PHE A 21 -7.10 -4.67 12.95
C PHE A 21 -5.83 -4.82 12.09
N THR A 22 -4.66 -4.57 12.66
CA THR A 22 -3.37 -4.73 11.96
C THR A 22 -3.15 -6.17 11.51
N SER A 23 -3.52 -7.17 12.33
CA SER A 23 -3.45 -8.58 11.95
C SER A 23 -4.40 -8.90 10.80
N GLY A 24 -5.62 -8.36 10.81
CA GLY A 24 -6.60 -8.52 9.74
C GLY A 24 -6.12 -7.94 8.40
N ILE A 25 -5.54 -6.73 8.41
CA ILE A 25 -4.89 -6.17 7.23
C ILE A 25 -3.75 -7.07 6.77
N GLY A 26 -2.88 -7.49 7.69
CA GLY A 26 -1.73 -8.33 7.38
C GLY A 26 -2.12 -9.65 6.71
N ILE A 27 -3.14 -10.34 7.24
CA ILE A 27 -3.69 -11.56 6.66
C ILE A 27 -4.28 -11.27 5.28
N THR A 28 -5.04 -10.19 5.12
CA THR A 28 -5.67 -9.83 3.84
C THR A 28 -4.62 -9.53 2.77
N ILE A 29 -3.63 -8.69 3.09
CA ILE A 29 -2.51 -8.39 2.19
C ILE A 29 -1.74 -9.68 1.87
N GLY A 30 -1.34 -10.44 2.89
CA GLY A 30 -0.60 -11.69 2.70
C GLY A 30 -1.34 -12.70 1.82
N THR A 31 -2.65 -12.85 2.01
CA THR A 31 -3.51 -13.71 1.16
C THR A 31 -3.51 -13.22 -0.28
N MET A 32 -3.65 -11.91 -0.50
CA MET A 32 -3.68 -11.35 -1.87
C MET A 32 -2.32 -11.40 -2.56
N GLN A 33 -1.22 -11.30 -1.82
CA GLN A 33 0.14 -11.43 -2.38
C GLN A 33 0.42 -12.83 -2.94
N ILE A 34 -0.33 -13.87 -2.55
CA ILE A 34 -0.19 -15.23 -3.12
C ILE A 34 -0.44 -15.22 -4.63
N LYS A 35 -1.38 -14.39 -5.11
CA LYS A 35 -1.66 -14.21 -6.53
C LYS A 35 -0.40 -13.84 -7.30
N ASP A 36 0.26 -12.77 -6.89
CA ASP A 36 1.41 -12.22 -7.61
C ASP A 36 2.68 -13.04 -7.31
N PHE A 37 2.80 -13.62 -6.12
CA PHE A 37 3.90 -14.51 -5.75
C PHE A 37 3.95 -15.77 -6.61
N LEU A 38 2.80 -16.34 -6.98
CA LEU A 38 2.69 -17.53 -7.82
C LEU A 38 2.40 -17.22 -9.29
N GLY A 39 2.23 -15.95 -9.66
CA GLY A 39 1.87 -15.53 -11.02
C GLY A 39 0.48 -16.02 -11.47
N LEU A 40 -0.49 -16.12 -10.55
CA LEU A 40 -1.82 -16.67 -10.84
C LEU A 40 -2.64 -15.73 -11.73
N GLN A 41 -3.31 -16.30 -12.73
CA GLN A 41 -4.21 -15.59 -13.61
C GLN A 41 -5.64 -15.63 -13.06
N MET A 42 -6.15 -14.47 -12.64
CA MET A 42 -7.53 -14.31 -12.18
C MET A 42 -8.20 -13.20 -12.98
N ALA A 43 -9.22 -13.56 -13.75
CA ALA A 43 -9.98 -12.60 -14.56
C ALA A 43 -10.77 -11.61 -13.71
N HIS A 44 -11.24 -12.05 -12.54
CA HIS A 44 -11.96 -11.22 -11.59
C HIS A 44 -11.57 -11.62 -10.17
N VAL A 45 -11.26 -10.64 -9.33
CA VAL A 45 -11.03 -10.84 -7.90
C VAL A 45 -12.32 -10.48 -7.17
N PRO A 46 -13.04 -11.45 -6.58
CA PRO A 46 -14.31 -11.19 -5.89
C PRO A 46 -14.17 -10.18 -4.74
N GLU A 47 -15.24 -9.51 -4.34
CA GLU A 47 -15.18 -8.54 -3.22
C GLU A 47 -15.03 -9.22 -1.85
N HIS A 48 -15.75 -10.31 -1.62
CA HIS A 48 -15.79 -11.01 -0.34
C HIS A 48 -14.54 -11.86 -0.09
N TYR A 49 -14.01 -11.80 1.14
CA TYR A 49 -12.76 -12.48 1.51
C TYR A 49 -12.79 -14.00 1.24
N LEU A 50 -13.85 -14.71 1.66
CA LEU A 50 -13.95 -16.16 1.46
C LEU A 50 -13.99 -16.54 -0.03
N GLN A 51 -14.64 -15.72 -0.85
CA GLN A 51 -14.68 -15.93 -2.29
C GLN A 51 -13.31 -15.65 -2.93
N LYS A 52 -12.57 -14.64 -2.46
CA LYS A 52 -11.18 -14.41 -2.89
C LYS A 52 -10.29 -15.61 -2.61
N VAL A 53 -10.40 -16.21 -1.42
CA VAL A 53 -9.65 -17.41 -1.06
C VAL A 53 -10.04 -18.58 -1.98
N GLY A 54 -11.34 -18.80 -2.21
CA GLY A 54 -11.81 -19.81 -3.15
C GLY A 54 -11.29 -19.60 -4.58
N ALA A 55 -11.30 -18.37 -5.06
CA ALA A 55 -10.78 -18.00 -6.38
C ALA A 55 -9.28 -18.27 -6.51
N LEU A 56 -8.48 -17.99 -5.47
CA LEU A 56 -7.05 -18.32 -5.42
C LEU A 56 -6.83 -19.82 -5.56
N PHE A 57 -7.60 -20.65 -4.85
CA PHE A 57 -7.50 -22.10 -4.96
C PHE A 57 -7.85 -22.60 -6.36
N MET A 58 -8.89 -22.05 -6.98
CA MET A 58 -9.26 -22.40 -8.36
C MET A 58 -8.21 -21.95 -9.38
N ALA A 59 -7.48 -20.87 -9.09
CA ALA A 59 -6.43 -20.36 -9.96
C ALA A 59 -5.08 -21.07 -9.79
N LEU A 60 -4.89 -21.94 -8.79
CA LEU A 60 -3.63 -22.68 -8.57
C LEU A 60 -3.10 -23.44 -9.80
N PRO A 61 -3.90 -24.01 -10.71
CA PRO A 61 -3.38 -24.63 -11.93
C PRO A 61 -2.68 -23.65 -12.89
N THR A 62 -2.89 -22.34 -12.72
CA THR A 62 -2.30 -21.27 -13.55
C THR A 62 -0.97 -20.75 -13.01
N ILE A 63 -0.32 -21.47 -12.10
CA ILE A 63 0.98 -21.08 -11.53
C ILE A 63 1.99 -20.83 -12.64
N ASN A 64 2.63 -19.66 -12.59
CA ASN A 64 3.80 -19.36 -13.38
C ASN A 64 5.05 -19.68 -12.58
N VAL A 65 5.81 -20.68 -13.05
CA VAL A 65 7.05 -21.14 -12.42
C VAL A 65 8.11 -20.02 -12.34
N GLY A 66 8.16 -19.13 -13.34
CA GLY A 66 9.09 -18.01 -13.35
C GLY A 66 8.82 -17.00 -12.24
N ASP A 67 7.56 -16.60 -12.09
CA ASP A 67 7.11 -15.67 -11.04
C ASP A 67 7.32 -16.29 -9.64
N ALA A 68 6.94 -17.56 -9.48
CA ALA A 68 7.15 -18.32 -8.26
C ALA A 68 8.63 -18.43 -7.86
N ALA A 69 9.52 -18.68 -8.82
CA ALA A 69 10.96 -18.75 -8.57
C ALA A 69 11.52 -17.42 -8.05
N ILE A 70 11.12 -16.31 -8.66
CA ILE A 70 11.52 -14.96 -8.23
C ILE A 70 10.97 -14.67 -6.83
N GLY A 71 9.71 -14.99 -6.58
CA GLY A 71 9.07 -14.86 -5.27
C GLY A 71 9.83 -15.62 -4.18
N ILE A 72 10.13 -16.89 -4.41
CA ILE A 72 10.86 -17.76 -3.47
C ILE A 72 12.26 -17.21 -3.19
N VAL A 73 13.02 -16.82 -4.22
CA VAL A 73 14.38 -16.28 -4.04
C VAL A 73 14.35 -14.96 -3.28
N THR A 74 13.43 -14.06 -3.65
CA THR A 74 13.28 -12.75 -3.01
C THR A 74 12.90 -12.91 -1.53
N LEU A 75 11.92 -13.76 -1.22
CA LEU A 75 11.50 -14.03 0.15
C LEU A 75 12.61 -14.72 0.95
N GLY A 76 13.31 -15.69 0.35
CA GLY A 76 14.45 -16.35 0.97
C GLY A 76 15.52 -15.35 1.39
N ILE A 77 15.89 -14.43 0.50
CA ILE A 77 16.86 -13.38 0.83
C ILE A 77 16.34 -12.48 1.95
N LEU A 78 15.09 -12.01 1.88
CA LEU A 78 14.54 -11.17 2.94
C LEU A 78 14.53 -11.85 4.33
N VAL A 79 14.32 -13.17 4.38
CA VAL A 79 14.30 -13.95 5.63
C VAL A 79 15.71 -14.26 6.15
N PHE A 80 16.65 -14.64 5.27
CA PHE A 80 17.99 -15.07 5.68
C PHE A 80 19.01 -13.92 5.77
N TRP A 81 18.81 -12.83 5.03
CA TRP A 81 19.74 -11.69 5.00
C TRP A 81 19.99 -11.05 6.37
N PRO A 82 18.97 -10.81 7.22
CA PRO A 82 19.21 -10.25 8.56
C PRO A 82 20.10 -11.12 9.44
N ARG A 83 20.21 -12.44 9.16
CA ARG A 83 21.08 -13.35 9.93
C ARG A 83 22.55 -13.23 9.59
N LEU A 84 22.90 -12.59 8.46
CA LEU A 84 24.28 -12.38 8.04
C LEU A 84 24.98 -11.24 8.79
N GLY A 85 24.23 -10.41 9.55
CA GLY A 85 24.78 -9.30 10.32
C GLY A 85 25.31 -8.13 9.47
N ILE A 86 25.02 -8.11 8.17
CA ILE A 86 25.45 -7.06 7.24
C ILE A 86 24.60 -5.80 7.46
N ARG A 87 25.23 -4.62 7.49
CA ARG A 87 24.56 -3.32 7.68
C ARG A 87 23.68 -2.87 6.50
N LEU A 88 23.70 -3.60 5.39
CA LEU A 88 22.93 -3.29 4.19
C LEU A 88 21.49 -3.83 4.35
N PRO A 89 20.44 -3.04 4.04
CA PRO A 89 19.08 -3.52 4.14
C PRO A 89 18.78 -4.59 3.08
N GLY A 90 18.14 -5.70 3.51
CA GLY A 90 17.99 -6.91 2.68
C GLY A 90 17.11 -6.79 1.43
N HIS A 91 16.35 -5.70 1.27
CA HIS A 91 15.53 -5.50 0.08
C HIS A 91 16.35 -5.20 -1.19
N LEU A 92 17.52 -4.56 -1.05
CA LEU A 92 18.42 -4.29 -2.18
C LEU A 92 18.98 -5.58 -2.82
N PRO A 93 19.64 -6.48 -2.07
CA PRO A 93 20.13 -7.74 -2.64
C PRO A 93 18.98 -8.65 -3.08
N ALA A 94 17.83 -8.61 -2.42
CA ALA A 94 16.65 -9.35 -2.84
C ALA A 94 16.18 -8.90 -4.23
N LEU A 95 16.14 -7.58 -4.48
CA LEU A 95 15.81 -7.02 -5.79
C LEU A 95 16.81 -7.46 -6.87
N LEU A 96 18.12 -7.32 -6.60
CA LEU A 96 19.17 -7.70 -7.55
C LEU A 96 19.11 -9.19 -7.90
N ALA A 97 18.90 -10.05 -6.90
CA ALA A 97 18.75 -11.48 -7.11
C ALA A 97 17.47 -11.82 -7.88
N GLY A 98 16.34 -11.16 -7.58
CA GLY A 98 15.11 -11.30 -8.35
C GLY A 98 15.29 -10.94 -9.82
N CYS A 99 15.99 -9.83 -10.12
CA CYS A 99 16.35 -9.46 -11.48
C CYS A 99 17.27 -10.47 -12.16
N ALA A 100 18.23 -11.05 -11.42
CA ALA A 100 19.10 -12.10 -11.96
C ALA A 100 18.32 -13.36 -12.31
N VAL A 101 17.41 -13.81 -11.42
CA VAL A 101 16.52 -14.95 -11.67
C VAL A 101 15.62 -14.68 -12.88
N MET A 102 15.02 -13.49 -12.99
CA MET A 102 14.27 -13.09 -14.17
C MET A 102 15.10 -13.23 -15.45
N GLY A 103 16.34 -12.73 -15.45
CA GLY A 103 17.24 -12.85 -16.60
C GLY A 103 17.49 -14.31 -17.00
N ILE A 104 17.72 -15.18 -16.03
CA ILE A 104 17.93 -16.62 -16.27
C ILE A 104 16.65 -17.28 -16.83
N VAL A 105 15.49 -17.00 -16.24
CA VAL A 105 14.20 -17.54 -16.70
C VAL A 105 13.93 -17.11 -18.15
N ASN A 106 14.18 -15.84 -18.48
CA ASN A 106 14.00 -15.32 -19.83
C ASN A 106 14.96 -15.97 -20.84
N LEU A 107 16.21 -16.26 -20.46
CA LEU A 107 17.16 -17.01 -21.30
C LEU A 107 16.73 -18.45 -21.56
N LEU A 108 16.02 -19.07 -20.61
CA LEU A 108 15.44 -20.40 -20.75
C LEU A 108 14.10 -20.40 -21.51
N GLY A 109 13.67 -19.25 -22.03
CA GLY A 109 12.41 -19.08 -22.76
C GLY A 109 11.16 -19.02 -21.88
N GLY A 110 11.33 -18.86 -20.55
CA GLY A 110 10.22 -18.68 -19.62
C GLY A 110 9.69 -17.25 -19.62
N HIS A 111 8.41 -17.09 -19.32
CA HIS A 111 7.76 -15.78 -19.19
C HIS A 111 7.65 -15.38 -17.72
N VAL A 112 7.98 -14.12 -17.43
CA VAL A 112 7.90 -13.52 -16.09
C VAL A 112 7.07 -12.25 -16.19
N ALA A 113 6.18 -12.07 -15.22
CA ALA A 113 5.42 -10.84 -15.05
C ALA A 113 6.37 -9.68 -14.70
N THR A 114 6.41 -8.66 -15.56
CA THR A 114 7.12 -7.42 -15.31
C THR A 114 6.14 -6.27 -15.10
N ILE A 115 6.61 -5.15 -14.56
CA ILE A 115 5.80 -3.92 -14.47
C ILE A 115 5.27 -3.53 -15.86
N GLY A 116 6.10 -3.69 -16.91
CA GLY A 116 5.69 -3.40 -18.29
C GLY A 116 4.60 -4.31 -18.83
N SER A 117 4.49 -5.56 -18.36
CA SER A 117 3.46 -6.49 -18.83
C SER A 117 2.21 -6.54 -17.96
N GLN A 118 2.29 -6.10 -16.69
CA GLN A 118 1.19 -6.16 -15.73
C GLN A 118 0.37 -4.87 -15.65
N PHE A 119 1.03 -3.73 -15.87
CA PHE A 119 0.36 -2.43 -15.79
C PHE A 119 0.17 -1.86 -17.18
N HIS A 120 -1.02 -1.29 -17.40
CA HIS A 120 -1.37 -0.59 -18.63
C HIS A 120 -1.99 0.75 -18.28
N TYR A 121 -1.78 1.75 -19.13
CA TYR A 121 -2.38 3.07 -18.99
C TYR A 121 -2.89 3.57 -20.33
N VAL A 122 -3.88 4.46 -20.32
CA VAL A 122 -4.45 5.05 -21.53
C VAL A 122 -3.74 6.37 -21.83
N LEU A 123 -3.25 6.53 -23.05
CA LEU A 123 -2.66 7.78 -23.54
C LEU A 123 -3.77 8.76 -23.97
N ALA A 124 -3.40 10.04 -24.10
CA ALA A 124 -4.32 11.10 -24.52
C ALA A 124 -4.92 10.89 -25.93
N ASP A 125 -4.26 10.07 -26.77
CA ASP A 125 -4.74 9.68 -28.09
C ASP A 125 -5.68 8.46 -28.07
N GLY A 126 -5.97 7.91 -26.88
CA GLY A 126 -6.81 6.71 -26.70
C GLY A 126 -6.07 5.38 -26.87
N SER A 127 -4.77 5.39 -27.19
CA SER A 127 -3.96 4.18 -27.25
C SER A 127 -3.59 3.66 -25.85
N GLN A 128 -3.29 2.36 -25.73
CA GLN A 128 -2.82 1.79 -24.47
C GLN A 128 -1.29 1.72 -24.43
N GLY A 129 -0.71 2.34 -23.41
CA GLY A 129 0.69 2.21 -23.02
C GLY A 129 0.88 1.10 -22.00
N ASN A 130 2.10 0.61 -21.92
CA ASN A 130 2.54 -0.48 -21.04
C ASN A 130 3.44 0.07 -19.93
N GLY A 131 3.29 -0.45 -18.71
CA GLY A 131 4.07 -0.06 -17.55
C GLY A 131 3.58 1.18 -16.82
N ILE A 132 4.53 1.94 -16.27
CA ILE A 132 4.25 3.15 -15.50
C ILE A 132 4.37 4.37 -16.43
N PRO A 133 3.35 5.23 -16.51
CA PRO A 133 3.40 6.43 -17.34
C PRO A 133 4.57 7.34 -16.91
N GLN A 134 5.41 7.73 -17.87
CA GLN A 134 6.50 8.69 -17.67
C GLN A 134 6.01 10.14 -17.75
N LEU A 135 4.85 10.40 -17.16
CA LEU A 135 4.17 11.69 -17.16
C LEU A 135 4.23 12.26 -15.74
N LEU A 136 4.45 13.58 -15.63
CA LEU A 136 4.38 14.26 -14.36
C LEU A 136 2.91 14.28 -13.87
N PRO A 137 2.63 14.15 -12.56
CA PRO A 137 1.26 14.22 -12.07
C PRO A 137 0.61 15.54 -12.48
N GLN A 138 -0.46 15.44 -13.27
CA GLN A 138 -1.21 16.60 -13.72
C GLN A 138 -2.41 16.82 -12.80
N LEU A 139 -2.84 18.06 -12.68
CA LEU A 139 -4.08 18.38 -11.98
C LEU A 139 -5.25 17.82 -12.79
N VAL A 140 -5.90 16.79 -12.25
CA VAL A 140 -7.10 16.17 -12.82
C VAL A 140 -8.20 16.21 -11.78
N LEU A 141 -9.38 16.65 -12.18
CA LEU A 141 -10.54 16.60 -11.31
C LEU A 141 -10.97 15.12 -11.16
N PRO A 142 -11.14 14.59 -9.93
CA PRO A 142 -11.44 13.16 -9.73
C PRO A 142 -12.71 12.67 -10.43
N TRP A 143 -13.65 13.58 -10.73
CA TRP A 143 -14.88 13.27 -11.46
C TRP A 143 -14.75 13.36 -12.98
N ASP A 144 -13.63 13.87 -13.52
CA ASP A 144 -13.38 14.02 -14.96
C ASP A 144 -12.37 12.97 -15.48
N LEU A 145 -12.21 11.84 -14.77
CA LEU A 145 -11.32 10.76 -15.18
C LEU A 145 -11.86 10.04 -16.44
N PRO A 146 -11.01 9.71 -17.42
CA PRO A 146 -11.43 8.96 -18.60
C PRO A 146 -11.99 7.59 -18.19
N ASN A 147 -13.13 7.21 -18.77
CA ASN A 147 -13.89 5.99 -18.44
C ASN A 147 -14.53 5.98 -17.04
N SER A 148 -14.66 7.15 -16.40
CA SER A 148 -15.43 7.28 -15.17
C SER A 148 -16.91 7.51 -15.47
N GLU A 149 -17.78 6.63 -14.97
CA GLU A 149 -19.24 6.86 -14.94
C GLU A 149 -19.67 7.76 -13.76
N PHE A 150 -18.70 8.23 -12.96
CA PHE A 150 -18.96 9.01 -11.77
C PHE A 150 -19.36 10.44 -12.13
N THR A 151 -20.53 10.87 -11.63
CA THR A 151 -20.97 12.26 -11.69
C THR A 151 -21.04 12.84 -10.27
N LEU A 152 -20.51 14.05 -10.08
CA LEU A 152 -20.57 14.73 -8.79
C LEU A 152 -21.99 15.29 -8.58
N THR A 153 -22.84 14.49 -7.93
CA THR A 153 -24.18 14.90 -7.53
C THR A 153 -24.32 14.89 -6.01
N TRP A 154 -25.37 15.54 -5.49
CA TRP A 154 -25.67 15.47 -4.06
C TRP A 154 -25.93 14.03 -3.59
N ASP A 155 -26.52 13.20 -4.44
CA ASP A 155 -26.74 11.79 -4.17
C ASP A 155 -25.42 11.00 -4.08
N SER A 156 -24.48 11.26 -4.99
CA SER A 156 -23.12 10.68 -4.95
C SER A 156 -22.41 11.00 -3.63
N ILE A 157 -22.51 12.25 -3.16
CA ILE A 157 -21.93 12.67 -1.88
C ILE A 157 -22.59 11.91 -0.73
N ARG A 158 -23.91 11.82 -0.69
CA ARG A 158 -24.65 11.12 0.36
C ARG A 158 -24.30 9.63 0.42
N THR A 159 -24.14 9.00 -0.75
CA THR A 159 -23.81 7.57 -0.89
C THR A 159 -22.37 7.27 -0.48
N LEU A 160 -21.43 8.15 -0.79
CA LEU A 160 -20.01 7.98 -0.45
C LEU A 160 -19.65 8.42 0.98
N LEU A 161 -20.49 9.26 1.61
CA LEU A 161 -20.21 9.84 2.92
C LEU A 161 -19.90 8.80 4.02
N PRO A 162 -20.63 7.67 4.15
CA PRO A 162 -20.33 6.66 5.16
C PRO A 162 -18.97 5.99 4.94
N ALA A 163 -18.63 5.67 3.68
CA ALA A 163 -17.35 5.08 3.32
C ALA A 163 -16.20 6.08 3.53
N ALA A 164 -16.37 7.33 3.10
CA ALA A 164 -15.40 8.41 3.30
C ALA A 164 -15.14 8.69 4.79
N PHE A 165 -16.19 8.73 5.61
CA PHE A 165 -16.06 8.90 7.05
C PHE A 165 -15.34 7.73 7.72
N SER A 166 -15.68 6.49 7.32
CA SER A 166 -15.01 5.28 7.81
C SER A 166 -13.52 5.28 7.46
N MET A 167 -13.17 5.64 6.23
CA MET A 167 -11.78 5.76 5.78
C MET A 167 -11.02 6.88 6.51
N ALA A 168 -11.67 8.03 6.75
CA ALA A 168 -11.08 9.13 7.49
C ALA A 168 -10.81 8.76 8.96
N MET A 169 -11.76 8.07 9.60
CA MET A 169 -11.59 7.56 10.96
C MET A 169 -10.47 6.52 11.03
N LEU A 170 -10.45 5.59 10.08
CA LEU A 170 -9.43 4.55 10.00
C LEU A 170 -8.03 5.17 9.83
N GLY A 171 -7.90 6.12 8.90
CA GLY A 171 -6.65 6.83 8.69
C GLY A 171 -6.19 7.62 9.91
N ALA A 172 -7.13 8.24 10.64
CA ALA A 172 -6.84 8.95 11.87
C ALA A 172 -6.31 8.03 12.97
N ILE A 173 -6.90 6.84 13.11
CA ILE A 173 -6.49 5.84 14.10
C ILE A 173 -5.07 5.35 13.82
N GLU A 174 -4.79 4.92 12.58
CA GLU A 174 -3.45 4.45 12.17
C GLU A 174 -2.38 5.54 12.31
N SER A 175 -2.71 6.80 11.97
CA SER A 175 -1.76 7.90 12.11
C SER A 175 -1.39 8.18 13.56
N LEU A 176 -2.37 8.16 14.47
CA LEU A 176 -2.12 8.39 15.88
C LEU A 176 -1.43 7.20 16.55
N LEU A 177 -1.75 5.96 16.18
CA LEU A 177 -1.02 4.78 16.63
C LEU A 177 0.45 4.84 16.21
N CYS A 178 0.72 5.26 14.97
CA CYS A 178 2.07 5.52 14.50
C CYS A 178 2.77 6.56 15.36
N ALA A 179 2.10 7.68 15.65
CA ALA A 179 2.68 8.74 16.47
C ALA A 179 2.99 8.28 17.90
N VAL A 180 2.12 7.49 18.54
CA VAL A 180 2.37 6.92 19.88
C VAL A 180 3.59 5.99 19.89
N VAL A 181 3.74 5.14 18.87
CA VAL A 181 4.92 4.26 18.75
C VAL A 181 6.20 5.08 18.57
N LEU A 182 6.16 6.13 17.73
CA LEU A 182 7.31 6.99 17.51
C LEU A 182 7.68 7.82 18.74
N ASP A 183 6.69 8.39 19.43
CA ASP A 183 6.88 9.10 20.70
C ASP A 183 7.56 8.21 21.75
N GLY A 184 7.17 6.92 21.81
CA GLY A 184 7.83 5.93 22.66
C GLY A 184 9.28 5.65 22.28
N MET A 185 9.63 5.75 20.98
CA MET A 185 11.00 5.55 20.49
C MET A 185 11.88 6.79 20.67
N THR A 186 11.31 8.00 20.58
CA THR A 186 12.05 9.28 20.61
C THR A 186 12.02 9.97 21.97
N GLY A 187 11.12 9.57 22.87
CA GLY A 187 10.89 10.24 24.16
C GLY A 187 10.22 11.62 24.02
N THR A 188 9.59 11.91 22.89
CA THR A 188 8.88 13.18 22.63
C THR A 188 7.36 13.01 22.72
N LYS A 189 6.61 14.11 22.56
CA LYS A 189 5.16 14.08 22.40
C LYS A 189 4.75 14.77 21.11
N HIS A 190 3.93 14.10 20.31
CA HIS A 190 3.30 14.65 19.12
C HIS A 190 2.05 15.48 19.43
N LYS A 191 1.64 16.32 18.47
CA LYS A 191 0.35 17.02 18.51
C LYS A 191 -0.67 16.30 17.64
N ALA A 192 -1.44 15.39 18.25
CA ALA A 192 -2.48 14.59 17.59
C ALA A 192 -3.40 15.38 16.63
N ASN A 193 -3.89 16.55 17.05
CA ASN A 193 -4.79 17.34 16.21
C ASN A 193 -4.08 17.95 14.98
N SER A 194 -2.81 18.33 15.11
CA SER A 194 -2.01 18.83 13.99
C SER A 194 -1.75 17.74 12.96
N GLU A 195 -1.48 16.51 13.43
CA GLU A 195 -1.34 15.32 12.59
C GLU A 195 -2.62 15.06 11.78
N LEU A 196 -3.79 15.06 12.44
CA LEU A 196 -5.07 14.87 11.78
C LEU A 196 -5.41 15.95 10.74
N VAL A 197 -5.01 17.20 10.99
CA VAL A 197 -5.18 18.30 10.01
C VAL A 197 -4.25 18.09 8.81
N GLY A 198 -2.97 17.78 9.06
CA GLY A 198 -1.99 17.51 8.00
C GLY A 198 -2.41 16.35 7.10
N GLN A 199 -2.82 15.23 7.70
CA GLN A 199 -3.33 14.07 6.97
C GLN A 199 -4.61 14.39 6.20
N GLY A 200 -5.55 15.13 6.80
CA GLY A 200 -6.77 15.55 6.14
C GLY A 200 -6.51 16.42 4.91
N LEU A 201 -5.61 17.41 5.04
CA LEU A 201 -5.19 18.25 3.91
C LEU A 201 -4.52 17.43 2.81
N GLY A 202 -3.62 16.52 3.17
CA GLY A 202 -2.99 15.61 2.21
C GLY A 202 -4.01 14.78 1.44
N ASN A 203 -5.02 14.23 2.13
CA ASN A 203 -6.07 13.41 1.52
C ASN A 203 -7.12 14.21 0.74
N ILE A 204 -7.21 15.52 0.96
CA ILE A 204 -8.01 16.41 0.11
C ILE A 204 -7.25 16.73 -1.19
N ILE A 205 -5.94 16.97 -1.11
CA ILE A 205 -5.13 17.42 -2.25
C ILE A 205 -4.69 16.24 -3.15
N ALA A 206 -4.28 15.11 -2.58
CA ALA A 206 -3.71 13.98 -3.32
C ALA A 206 -4.58 13.47 -4.48
N PRO A 207 -5.93 13.33 -4.34
CA PRO A 207 -6.78 12.86 -5.43
C PRO A 207 -6.72 13.73 -6.68
N PHE A 208 -6.46 15.04 -6.55
CA PHE A 208 -6.33 15.94 -7.70
C PHE A 208 -5.07 15.69 -8.54
N PHE A 209 -4.14 14.87 -8.05
CA PHE A 209 -2.92 14.47 -8.75
C PHE A 209 -2.88 12.96 -9.02
N GLY A 210 -4.05 12.29 -9.02
CA GLY A 210 -4.15 10.83 -9.18
C GLY A 210 -3.69 10.03 -7.95
N GLY A 211 -3.50 10.69 -6.81
CA GLY A 211 -3.12 10.05 -5.57
C GLY A 211 -4.30 9.33 -4.91
N ILE A 212 -4.00 8.21 -4.25
CA ILE A 212 -4.95 7.49 -3.40
C ILE A 212 -4.91 8.01 -1.97
N THR A 213 -5.92 7.64 -1.17
CA THR A 213 -5.96 7.96 0.26
C THR A 213 -4.69 7.43 0.96
N ALA A 214 -4.05 8.31 1.73
CA ALA A 214 -2.82 8.04 2.45
C ALA A 214 -3.03 8.10 3.97
N THR A 215 -2.21 7.31 4.66
CA THR A 215 -2.12 7.25 6.13
C THR A 215 -0.65 7.20 6.55
N ALA A 216 -0.37 7.35 7.85
CA ALA A 216 0.99 7.22 8.35
C ALA A 216 1.50 5.78 8.18
N ALA A 217 2.81 5.63 7.96
CA ALA A 217 3.45 4.34 7.74
C ALA A 217 4.40 3.99 8.89
N ILE A 218 3.91 3.23 9.88
CA ILE A 218 4.64 2.86 11.11
C ILE A 218 6.03 2.29 10.80
N ALA A 219 6.12 1.31 9.89
CA ALA A 219 7.37 0.63 9.58
C ALA A 219 8.45 1.58 9.01
N ARG A 220 8.08 2.50 8.09
CA ARG A 220 9.00 3.47 7.51
C ARG A 220 9.43 4.51 8.53
N SER A 221 8.49 5.02 9.31
CA SER A 221 8.79 6.01 10.35
C SER A 221 9.70 5.43 11.44
N ALA A 222 9.44 4.19 11.88
CA ALA A 222 10.28 3.51 12.86
C ALA A 222 11.70 3.22 12.33
N ALA A 223 11.81 2.80 11.06
CA ALA A 223 13.11 2.65 10.40
C ALA A 223 13.88 3.98 10.32
N ASN A 224 13.18 5.08 10.00
CA ASN A 224 13.76 6.41 9.93
C ASN A 224 14.28 6.89 11.30
N VAL A 225 13.51 6.66 12.38
CA VAL A 225 13.96 6.97 13.75
C VAL A 225 15.18 6.13 14.14
N ARG A 226 15.19 4.83 13.83
CA ARG A 226 16.35 3.95 14.07
C ARG A 226 17.59 4.36 13.26
N ALA A 227 17.40 4.97 12.10
CA ALA A 227 18.46 5.54 11.28
C ALA A 227 18.98 6.90 11.82
N GLY A 228 18.42 7.42 12.92
CA GLY A 228 18.89 8.64 13.58
C GLY A 228 18.23 9.93 13.10
N ALA A 229 17.11 9.87 12.38
CA ALA A 229 16.40 11.07 11.93
C ALA A 229 15.77 11.84 13.11
N THR A 230 15.94 13.17 13.14
CA THR A 230 15.53 14.03 14.29
C THR A 230 14.70 15.27 13.92
N SER A 231 14.59 15.63 12.65
CA SER A 231 14.12 16.97 12.23
C SER A 231 12.66 17.08 11.78
N LEU A 232 11.97 15.99 11.45
CA LEU A 232 10.57 16.04 10.97
C LEU A 232 9.51 15.53 11.97
N SER A 233 9.90 14.84 13.05
CA SER A 233 8.98 14.29 14.07
C SER A 233 8.79 15.22 15.28
N ARG A 234 9.45 16.38 15.32
CA ARG A 234 9.54 17.27 16.50
C ARG A 234 8.52 18.42 16.56
N ARG A 235 7.35 18.34 15.92
CA ARG A 235 6.35 19.45 15.96
C ARG A 235 4.99 19.08 16.51
#